data_AF-A0A2E5NZJ8-F1
#
_entry.id   AF-A0A2E5NZJ8-F1
#
_cell.length_a   1.000
_cell.length_b   1.000
_cell.length_c   1.000
_cell.angle_alpha   90.00
_cell.angle_beta   90.00
_cell.angle_gamma   90.00
#
_symmetry.space_group_name_H-M   'P 1'
#
loop_
_entity.id
_entity.type
_entity.pdbx_description
1 polymer ?
#
loop_
_entity_poly.entity_id
_entity_poly.type
_entity_poly.pdbx_seq_one_letter_code
_entity_poly.pdbx_strand_id
1 'polypeptide(L)'
;MKNYFSATYSDARAQFLSACLDARATVKSYQNPRRGPAGESLFTDTTWIGPDSATNVIVVTSSTHGVEGFAGSAIQIGLLRDSDAPKPKGDVALLLVHAINPYGFAWLRRENEDNVDLNRNFVDHENGNYPENDLFEEIVEHLVPLEWSDTAYENYLG
;
A
#
# COMPACT_ATOMS: atom_id res chain seq x y z
N MET A 1 -9.55 -3.39 -25.37
CA MET A 1 -9.20 -2.43 -24.31
C MET A 1 -8.39 -3.19 -23.27
N LYS A 2 -7.18 -2.76 -22.91
CA LYS A 2 -6.37 -3.42 -21.87
C LYS A 2 -7.08 -3.22 -20.53
N ASN A 3 -7.54 -4.29 -19.88
CA ASN A 3 -8.22 -4.21 -18.60
C ASN A 3 -7.23 -4.57 -17.48
N TYR A 4 -6.73 -3.55 -16.78
CA TYR A 4 -5.79 -3.70 -15.67
C TYR A 4 -6.42 -3.37 -14.31
N PHE A 5 -7.63 -2.81 -14.31
CA PHE A 5 -8.34 -2.46 -13.09
C PHE A 5 -9.07 -3.67 -12.53
N SER A 6 -9.25 -3.66 -11.22
CA SER A 6 -9.97 -4.68 -10.46
C SER A 6 -10.99 -4.02 -9.56
N ALA A 7 -12.06 -4.75 -9.22
CA ALA A 7 -13.09 -4.27 -8.30
C ALA A 7 -12.82 -4.68 -6.85
N THR A 8 -11.96 -5.69 -6.63
CA THR A 8 -11.61 -6.19 -5.29
C THR A 8 -10.10 -6.32 -5.11
N TYR A 9 -9.65 -6.31 -3.86
CA TYR A 9 -8.25 -6.63 -3.52
C TYR A 9 -7.82 -7.99 -4.06
N SER A 10 -8.68 -9.01 -3.89
CA SER A 10 -8.39 -10.38 -4.31
C SER A 10 -8.18 -10.48 -5.83
N ASP A 11 -9.02 -9.81 -6.62
CA ASP A 11 -8.87 -9.75 -8.07
C ASP A 11 -7.61 -8.97 -8.47
N ALA A 12 -7.33 -7.85 -7.79
CA ALA A 12 -6.15 -7.03 -8.04
C ALA A 12 -4.85 -7.82 -7.81
N ARG A 13 -4.79 -8.54 -6.69
CA ARG A 13 -3.67 -9.41 -6.35
C ARG A 13 -3.53 -10.55 -7.35
N ALA A 14 -4.62 -11.24 -7.69
CA ALA A 14 -4.59 -12.32 -8.67
C ALA A 14 -4.06 -11.84 -10.03
N GLN A 15 -4.49 -10.67 -10.49
CA GLN A 15 -3.98 -10.07 -11.73
C GLN A 15 -2.50 -9.69 -11.64
N PHE A 16 -2.05 -9.12 -10.53
CA PHE A 16 -0.64 -8.80 -10.30
C PHE A 16 0.25 -10.05 -10.31
N LEU A 17 -0.14 -11.11 -9.59
CA LEU A 17 0.61 -12.38 -9.55
C LEU A 17 0.66 -13.04 -10.94
N SER A 18 -0.45 -13.02 -11.67
CA SER A 18 -0.48 -13.51 -13.05
C SER A 18 0.44 -12.68 -13.96
N ALA A 19 0.47 -11.36 -13.82
CA ALA A 19 1.38 -10.50 -14.57
C ALA A 19 2.86 -10.76 -14.24
N CYS A 20 3.18 -11.06 -12.97
CA CYS A 20 4.54 -11.46 -12.58
C CYS A 20 4.94 -12.79 -13.21
N LEU A 21 4.02 -13.77 -13.23
CA LEU A 21 4.24 -15.06 -13.88
C LEU A 21 4.49 -14.88 -15.39
N ASP A 22 3.67 -14.08 -16.07
CA ASP A 22 3.82 -13.76 -17.49
C ASP A 22 5.21 -13.13 -17.78
N ALA A 23 5.66 -12.25 -16.88
CA ALA A 23 6.97 -11.61 -16.94
C ALA A 23 8.14 -12.51 -16.48
N ARG A 24 7.86 -13.74 -16.01
CA ARG A 24 8.83 -14.65 -15.39
C ARG A 24 9.59 -14.01 -14.22
N ALA A 25 8.94 -13.08 -13.53
CA ALA A 25 9.52 -12.38 -12.41
C ALA A 25 9.28 -13.18 -11.12
N THR A 26 10.29 -13.22 -10.25
CA THR A 26 10.16 -13.93 -8.96
C THR A 26 9.32 -13.08 -8.01
N VAL A 27 8.37 -13.73 -7.32
CA VAL A 27 7.53 -13.08 -6.31
C VAL A 27 7.93 -13.55 -4.93
N LYS A 28 8.05 -12.61 -3.98
CA LYS A 28 8.08 -12.91 -2.54
C LYS A 28 6.80 -12.35 -1.91
N SER A 29 6.15 -13.15 -1.08
CA SER A 29 4.88 -12.81 -0.44
C SER A 29 5.04 -12.74 1.07
N TYR A 30 4.55 -11.65 1.67
CA TYR A 30 4.55 -11.39 3.09
C TYR A 30 3.10 -11.30 3.54
N GLN A 31 2.67 -12.25 4.37
CA GLN A 31 1.29 -12.31 4.83
C GLN A 31 1.04 -11.25 5.90
N ASN A 32 0.00 -10.43 5.71
CA ASN A 32 -0.51 -9.55 6.77
C ASN A 32 -1.24 -10.40 7.83
N PRO A 33 -1.08 -10.10 9.13
CA PRO A 33 -1.67 -10.89 10.21
C PRO A 33 -3.20 -10.83 10.25
N ARG A 34 -3.80 -9.78 9.68
CA ARG A 34 -5.25 -9.59 9.60
C ARG A 34 -5.85 -10.20 8.34
N ARG A 35 -7.17 -10.33 8.35
CA ARG A 35 -7.98 -10.87 7.25
C ARG A 35 -8.71 -9.75 6.52
N GLY A 36 -9.02 -9.98 5.25
CA GLY A 36 -9.89 -9.12 4.47
C GLY A 36 -11.37 -9.23 4.87
N PRO A 37 -12.24 -8.40 4.29
CA PRO A 37 -13.66 -8.36 4.62
C PRO A 37 -14.41 -9.66 4.27
N ALA A 38 -13.90 -10.47 3.34
CA ALA A 38 -14.44 -11.79 3.02
C ALA A 38 -13.72 -12.93 3.76
N GLY A 39 -12.85 -12.61 4.73
CA GLY A 39 -12.03 -13.57 5.47
C GLY A 39 -10.79 -14.05 4.72
N GLU A 40 -10.48 -13.46 3.56
CA GLU A 40 -9.32 -13.81 2.74
C GLU A 40 -8.00 -13.47 3.45
N SER A 41 -6.95 -14.22 3.12
CA SER A 41 -5.59 -13.85 3.53
C SER A 41 -5.12 -12.62 2.75
N LEU A 42 -4.50 -11.69 3.44
CA LEU A 42 -3.95 -10.46 2.87
C LEU A 42 -2.43 -10.56 2.80
N PHE A 43 -1.85 -9.98 1.76
CA PHE A 43 -0.42 -10.07 1.46
C PHE A 43 0.13 -8.79 0.85
N THR A 44 1.36 -8.50 1.23
CA THR A 44 2.28 -7.68 0.44
C THR A 44 3.12 -8.63 -0.41
N ASP A 45 3.02 -8.53 -1.72
CA ASP A 45 3.81 -9.24 -2.71
C ASP A 45 4.86 -8.29 -3.30
N THR A 46 6.09 -8.77 -3.44
CA THR A 46 7.18 -8.01 -4.07
C THR A 46 7.73 -8.77 -5.25
N THR A 47 8.06 -8.06 -6.33
CA THR A 47 8.77 -8.65 -7.47
C THR A 47 9.93 -7.80 -7.94
N TRP A 48 11.01 -8.45 -8.37
CA TRP A 48 12.26 -7.84 -8.84
C TRP A 48 12.45 -8.13 -10.32
N ILE A 49 12.76 -7.09 -11.10
CA ILE A 49 12.99 -7.16 -12.54
C ILE A 49 14.30 -6.44 -12.88
N GLY A 50 15.21 -7.13 -13.55
CA GLY A 50 16.54 -6.62 -13.89
C GLY A 50 17.63 -7.47 -13.24
N PRO A 51 18.90 -7.06 -13.33
CA PRO A 51 20.01 -7.80 -12.72
C PRO A 51 19.88 -7.84 -11.19
N ASP A 52 20.14 -9.00 -10.58
CA ASP A 52 20.22 -9.12 -9.12
C ASP A 52 21.36 -8.29 -8.51
N SER A 53 22.40 -8.01 -9.32
CA SER A 53 23.54 -7.19 -8.95
C SER A 53 23.36 -5.71 -9.28
N ALA A 54 22.15 -5.26 -9.64
CA ALA A 54 21.92 -3.89 -10.08
C ALA A 54 22.31 -2.87 -9.00
N THR A 55 23.11 -1.87 -9.35
CA THR A 55 23.50 -0.81 -8.39
C THR A 55 22.46 0.30 -8.27
N ASN A 56 21.53 0.39 -9.22
CA ASN A 56 20.44 1.37 -9.22
C ASN A 56 19.10 0.64 -9.16
N VAL A 57 18.22 1.04 -8.24
CA VAL A 57 16.91 0.39 -8.06
C VAL A 57 15.81 1.44 -8.11
N ILE A 58 14.86 1.24 -9.02
CA ILE A 58 13.59 1.96 -9.02
C ILE A 58 12.63 1.16 -8.15
N VAL A 59 12.13 1.77 -7.08
CA VAL A 59 11.12 1.16 -6.20
C VAL A 59 9.77 1.78 -6.49
N VAL A 60 8.77 0.96 -6.79
CA VAL A 60 7.39 1.39 -7.02
C VAL A 60 6.49 0.67 -6.03
N THR A 61 5.97 1.42 -5.07
CA THR A 61 5.01 0.93 -4.07
C THR A 61 3.60 1.32 -4.46
N SER A 62 2.64 0.41 -4.27
CA SER A 62 1.22 0.71 -4.37
C SER A 62 0.54 0.59 -3.01
N SER A 63 -0.62 1.24 -2.88
CA SER A 63 -1.47 1.17 -1.69
C SER A 63 -0.78 1.68 -0.41
N THR A 64 -0.13 2.85 -0.45
CA THR A 64 0.30 3.52 0.79
C THR A 64 -0.94 3.97 1.56
N HIS A 65 -1.85 4.69 0.89
CA HIS A 65 -3.23 4.69 1.28
C HIS A 65 -3.90 3.45 0.70
N GLY A 66 -4.54 2.67 1.57
CA GLY A 66 -5.10 1.37 1.20
C GLY A 66 -6.00 1.42 -0.05
N VAL A 67 -7.04 2.25 0.00
CA VAL A 67 -8.09 2.40 -1.03
C VAL A 67 -7.56 2.85 -2.39
N GLU A 68 -6.41 3.53 -2.45
CA GLU A 68 -5.77 3.93 -3.70
C GLU A 68 -5.03 2.76 -4.37
N GLY A 69 -5.00 1.59 -3.71
CA GLY A 69 -4.41 0.35 -4.20
C GLY A 69 -4.97 -0.12 -5.53
N PHE A 70 -6.23 0.16 -5.87
CA PHE A 70 -6.81 -0.23 -7.16
C PHE A 70 -6.07 0.42 -8.34
N ALA A 71 -5.84 1.73 -8.26
CA ALA A 71 -5.13 2.47 -9.28
C ALA A 71 -3.64 2.09 -9.31
N GLY A 72 -3.00 2.03 -8.14
CA GLY A 72 -1.59 1.62 -8.04
C GLY A 72 -1.34 0.20 -8.57
N SER A 73 -2.24 -0.73 -8.26
CA SER A 73 -2.22 -2.11 -8.77
C SER A 73 -2.33 -2.13 -10.29
N ALA A 74 -3.30 -1.41 -10.87
CA ALA A 74 -3.49 -1.37 -12.31
C ALA A 74 -2.25 -0.83 -13.04
N ILE A 75 -1.60 0.20 -12.48
CA ILE A 75 -0.35 0.75 -13.00
C ILE A 75 0.77 -0.30 -12.96
N GLN A 76 0.95 -1.00 -11.84
CA GLN A 76 1.98 -2.04 -11.70
C GLN A 76 1.73 -3.23 -12.65
N ILE A 77 0.48 -3.65 -12.82
CA ILE A 77 0.09 -4.66 -13.82
C ILE A 77 0.42 -4.18 -15.23
N GLY A 78 0.16 -2.91 -15.55
CA GLY A 78 0.53 -2.29 -16.81
C GLY A 78 2.05 -2.27 -17.03
N LEU A 79 2.84 -1.91 -16.00
CA LEU A 79 4.30 -1.95 -16.06
C LEU A 79 4.84 -3.35 -16.37
N LEU A 80 4.15 -4.40 -15.91
CA LEU A 80 4.51 -5.78 -16.20
C LEU A 80 4.08 -6.21 -17.61
N ARG A 81 2.80 -6.05 -17.95
CA ARG A 81 2.16 -6.62 -19.15
C ARG A 81 2.27 -5.79 -20.41
N ASP A 82 2.36 -4.46 -20.28
CA ASP A 82 2.40 -3.60 -21.45
C ASP A 82 3.77 -3.74 -22.13
N SER A 83 3.77 -4.03 -23.44
CA SER A 83 4.96 -4.08 -24.27
C SER A 83 5.64 -2.72 -24.41
N ASP A 84 4.84 -1.65 -24.33
CA ASP A 84 5.30 -0.28 -24.51
C ASP A 84 5.71 0.35 -23.17
N ALA A 85 5.44 -0.32 -22.04
CA ALA A 85 5.90 0.15 -20.74
C ALA A 85 7.43 0.12 -20.65
N PRO A 86 8.05 1.13 -20.02
CA PRO A 86 9.49 1.16 -19.83
C PRO A 86 9.94 -0.06 -19.01
N LYS A 87 10.94 -0.77 -19.51
CA LYS A 87 11.58 -1.88 -18.80
C LYS A 87 12.96 -1.42 -18.32
N PRO A 88 13.41 -1.88 -17.13
CA PRO A 88 14.78 -1.61 -16.67
C PRO A 88 15.80 -2.10 -17.71
N LYS A 89 16.88 -1.35 -17.89
CA LYS A 89 17.98 -1.65 -18.84
C LYS A 89 19.32 -1.37 -18.18
N GLY A 90 20.35 -2.10 -18.58
CA GLY A 90 21.70 -1.94 -18.05
C GLY A 90 21.75 -2.29 -16.56
N ASP A 91 22.36 -1.43 -15.76
CA ASP A 91 22.59 -1.60 -14.32
C ASP A 91 21.47 -1.02 -13.45
N VAL A 92 20.22 -1.22 -13.89
CA VAL A 92 19.01 -0.76 -13.22
C VAL A 92 18.10 -1.97 -12.96
N ALA A 93 17.54 -2.06 -11.76
CA ALA A 93 16.46 -2.97 -11.43
C ALA A 93 15.17 -2.20 -11.07
N LEU A 94 14.04 -2.88 -11.20
CA LEU A 94 12.72 -2.43 -10.78
C LEU A 94 12.20 -3.36 -9.69
N LEU A 95 11.96 -2.80 -8.50
CA LEU A 95 11.27 -3.47 -7.40
C LEU A 95 9.83 -2.96 -7.35
N LEU A 96 8.87 -3.84 -7.59
CA LEU A 96 7.45 -3.55 -7.38
C LEU A 96 7.03 -4.10 -6.03
N VAL A 97 6.31 -3.29 -5.24
CA VAL A 97 5.67 -3.68 -3.98
C VAL A 97 4.17 -3.53 -4.15
N HIS A 98 3.46 -4.66 -4.19
CA HIS A 98 2.02 -4.81 -4.37
C HIS A 98 1.43 -5.63 -3.22
N ALA A 99 0.83 -5.04 -2.21
CA ALA A 99 0.75 -3.62 -1.93
C ALA A 99 1.18 -3.40 -0.47
N ILE A 100 1.67 -2.22 -0.11
CA ILE A 100 2.29 -2.01 1.22
C ILE A 100 1.24 -1.97 2.34
N ASN A 101 0.01 -1.54 2.06
CA ASN A 101 -1.14 -1.62 2.97
C ASN A 101 -2.23 -2.57 2.42
N PRO A 102 -2.02 -3.90 2.44
CA PRO A 102 -3.02 -4.81 1.90
C PRO A 102 -4.31 -4.84 2.73
N TYR A 103 -4.24 -4.47 4.02
CA TYR A 103 -5.42 -4.29 4.87
C TYR A 103 -6.29 -3.15 4.39
N GLY A 104 -5.76 -1.93 4.30
CA GLY A 104 -6.51 -0.78 3.85
C GLY A 104 -7.02 -0.96 2.41
N PHE A 105 -6.28 -1.66 1.56
CA PHE A 105 -6.73 -2.00 0.22
C PHE A 105 -7.99 -2.86 0.24
N ALA A 106 -7.99 -3.97 0.98
CA ALA A 106 -9.13 -4.87 1.06
C ALA A 106 -10.34 -4.23 1.77
N TRP A 107 -10.10 -3.41 2.79
CA TRP A 107 -11.14 -2.77 3.59
C TRP A 107 -11.59 -1.39 3.06
N LEU A 108 -11.08 -0.94 1.90
CA LEU A 108 -11.39 0.37 1.30
C LEU A 108 -11.06 1.56 2.21
N ARG A 109 -9.94 1.47 2.94
CA ARG A 109 -9.49 2.47 3.91
C ARG A 109 -8.22 3.17 3.47
N ARG A 110 -7.98 4.37 3.98
CA ARG A 110 -6.70 5.05 3.83
C ARG A 110 -5.64 4.41 4.72
N GLU A 111 -6.01 4.09 5.96
CA GLU A 111 -5.14 3.62 7.02
C GLU A 111 -4.94 2.09 7.01
N ASN A 112 -4.00 1.60 7.82
CA ASN A 112 -3.82 0.18 8.08
C ASN A 112 -4.80 -0.35 9.16
N GLU A 113 -4.61 -1.59 9.61
CA GLU A 113 -5.43 -2.26 10.63
C GLU A 113 -5.42 -1.58 12.01
N ASP A 114 -4.39 -0.80 12.31
CA ASP A 114 -4.22 -0.10 13.57
C ASP A 114 -4.61 1.39 13.44
N ASN A 115 -5.33 1.74 12.36
CA ASN A 115 -5.76 3.10 12.05
C ASN A 115 -4.60 4.09 11.82
N VAL A 116 -3.43 3.57 11.41
CA VAL A 116 -2.24 4.37 11.09
C VAL A 116 -2.24 4.75 9.60
N ASP A 117 -2.11 6.05 9.32
CA ASP A 117 -1.78 6.53 7.98
C ASP A 117 -0.30 6.27 7.69
N LEU A 118 -0.01 5.28 6.85
CA LEU A 118 1.36 4.92 6.50
C LEU A 118 2.13 6.09 5.87
N ASN A 119 1.45 6.98 5.14
CA ASN A 119 2.05 8.15 4.50
C ASN A 119 2.39 9.28 5.48
N ARG A 120 2.18 9.07 6.77
CA ARG A 120 2.62 9.94 7.88
C ARG A 120 3.53 9.21 8.86
N ASN A 121 3.78 7.93 8.64
CA ASN A 121 4.47 7.06 9.57
C ASN A 121 5.81 6.51 9.02
N PHE A 122 6.39 7.17 8.01
CA PHE A 122 7.75 6.87 7.53
C PHE A 122 8.80 7.56 8.43
N VAL A 123 8.85 7.15 9.69
CA VAL A 123 9.80 7.63 10.69
C VAL A 123 10.72 6.50 11.15
N ASP A 124 11.83 6.86 11.78
CA ASP A 124 12.76 5.88 12.35
C ASP A 124 12.22 5.34 13.68
N HIS A 125 11.54 4.20 13.59
CA HIS A 125 11.00 3.51 14.76
C HIS A 125 12.06 2.75 15.57
N GLU A 126 13.24 2.46 15.00
CA GLU A 126 14.30 1.74 15.72
C GLU A 126 15.00 2.64 16.73
N ASN A 127 15.32 3.87 16.32
CA ASN A 127 15.99 4.84 17.19
C ASN A 127 15.01 5.68 18.02
N GLY A 128 13.72 5.62 17.71
CA GLY A 128 12.66 6.31 18.47
C GLY A 128 12.74 7.84 18.42
N ASN A 129 13.48 8.40 17.45
CA ASN A 129 13.64 9.84 17.28
C ASN A 129 12.45 10.41 16.48
N TYR A 130 11.30 10.46 17.13
CA TYR A 130 10.07 10.96 16.53
C TYR A 130 10.10 12.50 16.45
N PRO A 131 9.56 13.11 15.38
CA PRO A 131 9.41 14.56 15.32
C PRO A 131 8.54 15.06 16.49
N GLU A 132 9.03 16.08 17.20
CA GLU A 132 8.24 16.77 18.22
C GLU A 132 7.11 17.56 17.57
N ASN A 133 5.95 17.58 18.22
CA ASN A 133 4.75 18.29 17.75
C ASN A 133 4.01 18.91 18.95
N ASP A 134 4.73 19.71 19.74
CA ASP A 134 4.24 20.26 21.02
C ASP A 134 2.92 21.02 20.88
N LEU A 135 2.74 21.73 19.76
CA LEU A 135 1.50 22.49 19.48
C LEU A 135 0.30 21.60 19.21
N PHE A 136 0.49 20.34 18.79
CA PHE A 136 -0.62 19.42 18.61
C PHE A 136 -1.24 19.06 19.96
N GLU A 137 -0.43 18.80 20.98
CA GLU A 137 -0.91 18.48 22.33
C GLU A 137 -1.80 19.60 22.90
N GLU A 138 -1.49 20.86 22.60
CA GLU A 138 -2.30 22.01 23.02
C GLU A 138 -3.72 22.02 22.39
N ILE A 139 -3.91 21.37 21.24
CA ILE A 139 -5.18 21.36 20.52
C ILE A 139 -5.90 20.00 20.54
N VAL A 140 -5.29 18.94 21.07
CA VAL A 140 -5.90 17.59 21.12
C VAL A 140 -7.27 17.63 21.80
N GLU A 141 -7.39 18.29 22.95
CA GLU A 141 -8.66 18.37 23.71
C GLU A 141 -9.76 19.13 22.95
N HIS A 142 -9.39 19.94 21.96
CA HIS A 142 -10.34 20.67 21.10
C HIS A 142 -10.72 19.89 19.83
N LEU A 143 -9.87 18.97 19.38
CA LEU A 143 -10.08 18.19 18.15
C LEU A 143 -10.67 16.80 18.43
N VAL A 144 -10.35 16.21 19.57
CA VAL A 144 -10.72 14.84 19.93
C VAL A 144 -11.69 14.88 21.11
N PRO A 145 -12.93 14.40 20.94
CA PRO A 145 -13.86 14.35 22.05
C PRO A 145 -13.33 13.43 23.15
N LEU A 146 -13.34 13.92 24.40
CA LEU A 146 -12.90 13.17 25.59
C LEU A 146 -13.75 11.92 25.83
N GLU A 147 -15.03 11.96 25.43
CA GLU A 147 -15.95 10.83 25.50
C GLU A 147 -16.71 10.67 24.19
N TRP A 148 -16.84 9.43 23.72
CA TRP A 148 -17.66 9.11 22.57
C TRP A 148 -19.12 8.89 23.00
N SER A 149 -19.96 9.90 22.79
CA SER A 149 -21.41 9.89 23.05
C SER A 149 -22.18 10.46 21.86
N ASP A 150 -23.50 10.22 21.78
CA ASP A 150 -24.34 10.80 20.72
C ASP A 150 -24.22 12.33 20.68
N THR A 151 -24.15 12.98 21.85
CA THR A 151 -23.92 14.43 21.98
C THR A 151 -22.53 14.85 21.48
N ALA A 152 -21.48 14.07 21.78
CA ALA A 152 -20.14 14.34 21.26
C ALA A 152 -20.08 14.20 19.73
N TYR A 153 -20.82 13.24 19.17
CA TYR A 153 -20.95 13.05 17.73
C TYR A 153 -21.70 14.20 17.05
N GLU A 154 -22.81 14.67 17.63
CA GLU A 154 -23.54 15.84 17.13
C GLU A 154 -22.66 17.11 17.13
N ASN A 155 -21.88 17.33 18.18
CA ASN A 155 -20.95 18.46 18.27
C ASN A 155 -19.78 18.37 17.28
N TYR A 156 -19.33 17.17 16.91
CA TYR A 156 -18.30 16.98 15.89
C TYR A 156 -18.79 17.30 14.47
N LEU A 157 -20.10 17.15 14.21
CA LEU A 157 -20.70 17.41 12.90
C LEU A 157 -21.13 18.86 12.68
N GLY A 158 -21.17 19.69 13.73
CA GLY A 158 -21.54 21.11 13.69
C GLY A 158 -20.36 22.03 13.39
#